data_AF-A0A942JI71-F1
#
_entry.id   AF-A0A942JI71-F1
#
_cell.length_a   1.000
_cell.length_b   1.000
_cell.length_c   1.000
_cell.angle_alpha   90.00
_cell.angle_beta   90.00
_cell.angle_gamma   90.00
#
_symmetry.space_group_name_H-M   'P 1'
#
loop_
_entity.id
_entity.type
_entity.pdbx_description
1 polymer ?
#
loop_
_entity_poly.entity_id
_entity_poly.type
_entity_poly.pdbx_seq_one_letter_code
_entity_poly.pdbx_strand_id
1 'polypeptide(L)'
;MFVSPTRGELTLEALVSDIVGYVRTEKSAEYRLLIGTDSHTKQGTHMVTAIIIQRVGKGARYFYRHSHHLSMRSLRQKLFYETSLSLDVVFALRDKLAKNFLVGLKMEIHVDAGYVGPTRDLIREVVGMVVANGLVAKVKPNSFAASAVADRFTK
;
A
#
# COMPACT_ATOMS: atom_id res chain seq x y z
N MET A 1 4.86 -2.07 -13.84
CA MET A 1 5.71 -3.10 -13.22
C MET A 1 5.88 -2.78 -11.74
N PHE A 2 6.08 -3.79 -10.91
CA PHE A 2 6.46 -3.68 -9.50
C PHE A 2 7.90 -4.14 -9.34
N VAL A 3 8.56 -3.76 -8.26
CA VAL A 3 9.95 -4.12 -7.96
C VAL A 3 9.99 -4.75 -6.57
N SER A 4 10.73 -5.87 -6.46
CA SER A 4 11.12 -6.47 -5.20
C SER A 4 12.64 -6.47 -5.10
N PRO A 5 13.22 -6.12 -3.93
CA PRO A 5 14.68 -6.17 -3.74
C PRO A 5 15.27 -7.58 -3.95
N THR A 6 14.47 -8.64 -3.75
CA THR A 6 14.94 -10.03 -3.85
C THR A 6 14.60 -10.70 -5.17
N ARG A 7 13.68 -10.12 -5.96
CA ARG A 7 13.19 -10.71 -7.22
C ARG A 7 13.37 -9.84 -8.45
N GLY A 8 13.74 -8.57 -8.28
CA GLY A 8 13.79 -7.60 -9.38
C GLY A 8 12.39 -7.15 -9.81
N GLU A 9 12.24 -6.86 -11.10
CA GLU A 9 10.98 -6.41 -11.68
C GLU A 9 9.95 -7.54 -11.83
N LEU A 10 8.69 -7.24 -11.51
CA LEU A 10 7.57 -8.17 -11.50
C LEU A 10 6.35 -7.54 -12.16
N THR A 11 5.64 -8.33 -12.97
CA THR A 11 4.28 -8.02 -13.37
C THR A 11 3.33 -8.15 -12.17
N LEU A 12 2.09 -7.68 -12.29
CA LEU A 12 1.08 -7.88 -11.25
C LEU A 12 0.86 -9.37 -10.99
N GLU A 13 0.79 -10.19 -12.05
CA GLU A 13 0.65 -11.63 -11.99
C GLU A 13 1.81 -12.30 -11.23
N ALA A 14 3.05 -11.90 -11.54
CA ALA A 14 4.23 -12.44 -10.88
C ALA A 14 4.30 -12.05 -9.40
N LEU A 15 3.92 -10.81 -9.06
CA LEU A 15 3.80 -10.35 -7.68
C LEU A 15 2.75 -11.17 -6.92
N VAL A 16 1.57 -11.38 -7.50
CA VAL A 16 0.51 -12.21 -6.89
C VAL A 16 1.01 -13.63 -6.66
N SER A 17 1.71 -14.22 -7.63
CA SER A 17 2.31 -15.55 -7.49
C SER A 17 3.32 -15.61 -6.33
N ASP A 18 4.18 -14.60 -6.17
CA ASP A 18 5.14 -14.56 -5.05
C ASP A 18 4.43 -14.42 -3.69
N ILE A 19 3.36 -13.60 -3.59
CA ILE A 19 2.52 -13.50 -2.38
C ILE A 19 1.90 -14.86 -2.06
N VAL A 20 1.27 -15.51 -3.05
CA VAL A 20 0.64 -16.83 -2.86
C VAL A 20 1.67 -17.86 -2.41
N GLY A 21 2.85 -17.87 -3.05
CA GLY A 21 3.96 -18.73 -2.65
C GLY A 21 4.40 -18.48 -1.22
N TYR A 22 4.56 -17.22 -0.81
CA TYR A 22 4.94 -16.86 0.55
C TYR A 22 3.92 -17.34 1.60
N VAL A 23 2.62 -17.15 1.34
CA VAL A 23 1.55 -17.64 2.22
C VAL A 23 1.54 -19.17 2.30
N ARG A 24 1.75 -19.86 1.18
CA ARG A 24 1.77 -21.33 1.12
C ARG A 24 2.89 -21.97 1.92
N THR A 25 4.01 -21.27 2.15
CA THR A 25 5.11 -21.80 2.98
C THR A 25 4.70 -22.02 4.44
N GLU A 26 3.69 -21.30 4.95
CA GLU A 26 3.17 -21.52 6.29
C GLU A 26 1.70 -21.08 6.37
N LYS A 27 0.78 -22.00 6.04
CA LYS A 27 -0.66 -21.69 5.88
C LYS A 27 -1.40 -21.37 7.18
N SER A 28 -0.91 -21.85 8.32
CA SER A 28 -1.51 -21.64 9.64
C SER A 28 -1.13 -20.30 10.27
N ALA A 29 -0.17 -19.57 9.70
CA ALA A 29 0.22 -18.26 10.20
C ALA A 29 -0.81 -17.18 9.84
N GLU A 30 -0.88 -16.13 10.65
CA GLU A 30 -1.65 -14.93 10.31
C GLU A 30 -0.86 -14.05 9.35
N TYR A 31 -1.53 -13.58 8.30
CA TYR A 31 -0.96 -12.66 7.31
C TYR A 31 -1.77 -11.39 7.19
N ARG A 32 -1.06 -10.29 6.90
CA ARG A 32 -1.64 -8.99 6.57
C ARG A 32 -0.96 -8.43 5.34
N LEU A 33 -1.76 -7.88 4.43
CA LEU A 33 -1.30 -7.16 3.26
C LEU A 33 -1.46 -5.67 3.51
N LEU A 34 -0.35 -4.94 3.59
CA LEU A 34 -0.32 -3.51 3.88
C LEU A 34 0.01 -2.78 2.58
N ILE A 35 -0.80 -1.80 2.21
CA ILE A 35 -0.62 -1.00 0.98
C ILE A 35 -0.61 0.47 1.35
N GLY A 36 0.32 1.24 0.81
CA GLY A 36 0.32 2.69 0.96
C GLY A 36 1.07 3.36 -0.18
N THR A 37 0.71 4.61 -0.47
CA THR A 37 1.38 5.41 -1.50
C THR A 37 1.90 6.69 -0.87
N ASP A 38 3.12 7.09 -1.23
CA ASP A 38 3.74 8.36 -0.84
C ASP A 38 4.10 9.18 -2.08
N SER A 39 4.03 10.51 -1.95
CA SER A 39 4.30 11.45 -3.05
C SER A 39 5.46 12.39 -2.77
N HIS A 40 6.34 12.55 -3.77
CA HIS A 40 7.44 13.51 -3.73
C HIS A 40 7.38 14.51 -4.89
N THR A 41 7.72 15.77 -4.61
CA THR A 41 7.56 16.90 -5.55
C THR A 41 8.88 17.51 -6.01
N LYS A 42 9.86 16.67 -6.41
CA LYS A 42 11.08 17.14 -7.07
C LYS A 42 10.97 16.85 -8.57
N GLN A 43 10.64 17.88 -9.37
CA GLN A 43 10.49 17.83 -10.84
C GLN A 43 9.30 17.01 -11.38
N GLY A 44 8.11 17.29 -10.87
CA GLY A 44 6.89 16.50 -11.14
C GLY A 44 6.40 15.87 -9.83
N THR A 45 5.25 15.19 -9.84
CA THR A 45 4.86 14.39 -8.67
C THR A 45 5.20 12.93 -8.92
N HIS A 46 6.25 12.48 -8.24
CA HIS A 46 6.68 11.09 -8.20
C HIS A 46 5.90 10.38 -7.10
N MET A 47 5.30 9.25 -7.46
CA MET A 47 4.51 8.44 -6.55
C MET A 47 5.20 7.09 -6.38
N VAL A 48 5.27 6.63 -5.13
CA VAL A 48 5.70 5.27 -4.82
C VAL A 48 4.57 4.57 -4.07
N THR A 49 4.02 3.53 -4.68
CA THR A 49 3.09 2.63 -3.99
C THR A 49 3.85 1.44 -3.45
N ALA A 50 3.84 1.25 -2.14
CA ALA A 50 4.39 0.10 -1.45
C ALA A 50 3.30 -0.96 -1.19
N ILE A 51 3.66 -2.24 -1.37
CA ILE A 51 2.84 -3.41 -1.06
C ILE A 51 3.67 -4.30 -0.15
N ILE A 52 3.17 -4.63 1.03
CA ILE A 52 3.90 -5.41 2.03
C ILE A 52 3.03 -6.60 2.45
N ILE A 53 3.53 -7.81 2.25
CA ILE A 53 2.93 -9.02 2.81
C ILE A 53 3.67 -9.38 4.10
N GLN A 54 3.02 -9.19 5.24
CA GLN A 54 3.57 -9.47 6.55
C GLN A 54 3.03 -10.81 7.07
N ARG A 55 3.92 -11.68 7.54
CA ARG A 55 3.58 -12.80 8.41
C ARG A 55 3.73 -12.33 9.86
N VAL A 56 2.62 -12.26 10.59
CA VAL A 56 2.60 -11.66 11.94
C VAL A 56 3.60 -12.39 12.85
N GLY A 57 4.50 -11.63 13.47
CA GLY A 57 5.55 -12.15 14.36
C GLY A 57 6.75 -12.84 13.68
N LYS A 58 6.77 -12.96 12.34
CA LYS A 58 7.81 -13.73 11.61
C LYS A 58 8.48 -12.98 10.45
N GLY A 59 8.08 -11.75 10.17
CA GLY A 59 8.70 -10.87 9.17
C GLY A 59 7.75 -10.49 8.03
N ALA A 60 8.31 -9.95 6.94
CA ALA A 60 7.55 -9.48 5.80
C ALA A 60 8.35 -9.53 4.50
N ARG A 61 7.63 -9.50 3.36
CA ARG A 61 8.18 -9.14 2.05
C ARG A 61 7.52 -7.87 1.57
N TYR A 62 8.26 -7.07 0.81
CA TYR A 62 7.73 -5.84 0.25
C TYR A 62 8.04 -5.72 -1.24
N PHE A 63 7.17 -4.98 -1.90
CA PHE A 63 7.21 -4.63 -3.30
C PHE A 63 6.90 -3.14 -3.41
N TYR A 64 7.39 -2.49 -4.44
CA TYR A 64 7.04 -1.10 -4.72
C TYR A 64 6.88 -0.85 -6.21
N ARG A 65 6.18 0.21 -6.59
CA ARG A 65 6.18 0.70 -7.98
C ARG A 65 6.28 2.21 -8.00
N HIS A 66 6.94 2.72 -9.03
CA HIS A 66 6.94 4.14 -9.34
C HIS A 66 5.80 4.48 -10.31
N SER A 67 5.20 5.65 -10.14
CA SER A 67 4.35 6.27 -11.15
C SER A 67 4.54 7.78 -11.15
N HIS A 68 4.35 8.40 -12.30
CA HIS A 68 4.47 9.85 -12.46
C HIS A 68 3.08 10.46 -12.65
N HIS A 69 2.87 11.64 -12.07
CA HIS A 69 1.65 12.41 -12.25
C HIS A 69 1.92 13.91 -12.36
N LEU A 70 0.92 14.63 -12.90
CA LEU A 70 0.92 16.09 -12.95
C LEU A 70 1.10 16.67 -11.54
N SER A 71 1.72 17.85 -11.48
CA SER A 71 2.05 18.50 -10.22
C SER A 71 0.80 18.77 -9.36
N MET A 72 0.73 18.12 -8.20
CA MET A 72 -0.30 18.40 -7.19
C MET A 72 0.18 19.45 -6.21
N ARG A 73 -0.63 20.50 -6.03
CA ARG A 73 -0.23 21.70 -5.29
C ARG A 73 -0.66 21.70 -3.83
N SER A 74 -1.75 21.02 -3.48
CA SER A 74 -2.29 21.01 -2.12
C SER A 74 -2.08 19.67 -1.40
N LEU A 75 -1.88 19.73 -0.09
CA LEU A 75 -1.78 18.55 0.78
C LEU A 75 -3.03 17.67 0.68
N ARG A 76 -4.21 18.30 0.60
CA ARG A 76 -5.49 17.61 0.38
C ARG A 76 -5.44 16.80 -0.92
N GLN A 77 -5.08 17.42 -2.03
CA GLN A 77 -5.03 16.73 -3.32
C GLN A 77 -4.08 15.53 -3.29
N LYS A 78 -2.89 15.71 -2.71
CA LYS A 78 -1.90 14.64 -2.54
C LYS A 78 -2.44 13.47 -1.74
N LEU A 79 -2.96 13.74 -0.54
CA LEU A 79 -3.43 12.71 0.39
C LEU A 79 -4.59 11.88 -0.17
N PHE A 80 -5.56 12.54 -0.81
CA PHE A 80 -6.66 11.85 -1.46
C PHE A 80 -6.18 11.01 -2.66
N TYR A 81 -5.26 11.54 -3.45
CA TYR A 81 -4.75 10.84 -4.62
C TYR A 81 -3.85 9.65 -4.24
N GLU A 82 -2.99 9.78 -3.24
CA GLU A 82 -2.22 8.68 -2.64
C GLU A 82 -3.13 7.56 -2.13
N THR A 83 -4.23 7.93 -1.46
CA THR A 83 -5.22 6.96 -0.98
C THR A 83 -5.94 6.27 -2.14
N SER A 84 -6.27 7.01 -3.21
CA SER A 84 -6.88 6.46 -4.43
C SER A 84 -5.96 5.44 -5.11
N LEU A 85 -4.68 5.78 -5.29
CA LEU A 85 -3.69 4.86 -5.88
C LEU A 85 -3.52 3.58 -5.06
N SER A 86 -3.60 3.70 -3.73
CA SER A 86 -3.55 2.56 -2.82
C SER A 86 -4.79 1.67 -2.95
N LEU A 87 -5.99 2.25 -3.11
CA LEU A 87 -7.22 1.51 -3.39
C LEU A 87 -7.17 0.78 -4.72
N ASP A 88 -6.66 1.41 -5.78
CA ASP A 88 -6.55 0.80 -7.11
C ASP A 88 -5.68 -0.48 -7.06
N VAL A 89 -4.58 -0.44 -6.31
CA VAL A 89 -3.75 -1.64 -6.07
C VAL A 89 -4.54 -2.71 -5.34
N VAL A 90 -5.26 -2.33 -4.29
CA VAL A 90 -6.03 -3.28 -3.50
C VAL A 90 -7.07 -3.98 -4.35
N PHE A 91 -7.81 -3.28 -5.20
CA PHE A 91 -8.79 -3.91 -6.09
C PHE A 91 -8.13 -4.87 -7.07
N ALA A 92 -7.04 -4.45 -7.72
CA ALA A 92 -6.28 -5.30 -8.64
C ALA A 92 -5.74 -6.57 -7.95
N LEU A 93 -5.31 -6.47 -6.70
CA LEU A 93 -4.84 -7.62 -5.91
C LEU A 93 -5.99 -8.50 -5.41
N ARG A 94 -7.09 -7.93 -4.92
CA ARG A 94 -8.27 -8.69 -4.45
C ARG A 94 -8.79 -9.61 -5.54
N ASP A 95 -8.97 -9.10 -6.75
CA ASP A 95 -9.50 -9.88 -7.88
C ASP A 95 -8.61 -11.06 -8.25
N LYS A 96 -7.29 -10.87 -8.19
CA LYS A 96 -6.30 -11.90 -8.54
C LYS A 96 -6.09 -12.90 -7.39
N LEU A 97 -6.11 -12.45 -6.14
CA LEU A 97 -5.95 -13.29 -4.96
C LEU A 97 -7.18 -14.16 -4.69
N ALA A 98 -8.39 -13.65 -4.97
CA ALA A 98 -9.62 -14.42 -4.88
C ALA A 98 -9.58 -15.65 -5.81
N LYS A 99 -9.07 -15.49 -7.04
CA LYS A 99 -8.86 -16.58 -8.00
C LYS A 99 -7.85 -17.64 -7.52
N ASN A 100 -7.04 -17.33 -6.52
CA ASN A 100 -6.02 -18.21 -5.94
C ASN A 100 -6.42 -18.76 -4.55
N PHE A 101 -7.72 -18.71 -4.20
CA PHE A 101 -8.29 -19.19 -2.94
C PHE A 101 -7.77 -18.46 -1.68
N LEU A 102 -7.31 -17.22 -1.80
CA LEU A 102 -6.88 -16.36 -0.68
C LEU A 102 -7.92 -15.29 -0.30
N VAL A 103 -9.21 -15.66 -0.30
CA VAL A 103 -10.36 -14.77 -0.12
C VAL A 103 -10.41 -14.11 1.27
N GLY A 104 -9.68 -14.64 2.26
CA GLY A 104 -9.67 -14.13 3.65
C GLY A 104 -8.44 -13.30 4.04
N LEU A 105 -7.54 -12.95 3.11
CA LEU A 105 -6.34 -12.19 3.45
C LEU A 105 -6.71 -10.77 3.91
N LYS A 106 -6.36 -10.42 5.15
CA LYS A 106 -6.61 -9.07 5.70
C LYS A 106 -5.78 -8.05 4.94
N MET A 107 -6.44 -7.02 4.42
CA MET A 107 -5.81 -5.92 3.70
C MET A 107 -6.00 -4.61 4.45
N GLU A 108 -4.92 -3.84 4.58
CA GLU A 108 -4.87 -2.55 5.26
C GLU A 108 -4.32 -1.49 4.32
N ILE A 109 -4.98 -0.33 4.28
CA ILE A 109 -4.45 0.86 3.60
C ILE A 109 -3.80 1.76 4.64
N HIS A 110 -2.52 1.99 4.44
CA HIS A 110 -1.69 2.90 5.21
C HIS A 110 -1.76 4.28 4.55
N VAL A 111 -2.42 5.21 5.24
CA VAL A 111 -2.60 6.59 4.81
C VAL A 111 -1.56 7.46 5.50
N ASP A 112 -0.91 8.36 4.75
CA ASP A 112 0.03 9.33 5.32
C ASP A 112 -0.68 10.54 5.96
N ALA A 113 -1.50 10.24 6.97
CA ALA A 113 -2.18 11.24 7.78
C ALA A 113 -1.84 11.02 9.26
N GLY A 114 -1.89 12.09 10.07
CA GLY A 114 -1.62 12.03 11.50
C GLY A 114 -2.52 12.96 12.29
N TYR A 115 -2.88 12.55 13.51
CA TYR A 115 -3.76 13.33 14.39
C TYR A 115 -3.15 14.66 14.86
N VAL A 116 -1.86 14.85 14.61
CA VAL A 116 -1.11 16.07 14.87
C VAL A 116 -0.63 16.62 13.52
N GLY A 117 -0.90 17.90 13.26
CA GLY A 117 -0.43 18.61 12.07
C GLY A 117 -1.50 18.85 11.00
N PRO A 118 -1.09 19.24 9.78
CA PRO A 118 -1.98 19.79 8.76
C PRO A 118 -2.90 18.77 8.09
N THR A 119 -2.66 17.46 8.28
CA THR A 119 -3.52 16.39 7.75
C THR A 119 -4.65 15.99 8.70
N ARG A 120 -4.68 16.49 9.95
CA ARG A 120 -5.65 16.09 10.98
C ARG A 120 -7.10 16.20 10.50
N ASP A 121 -7.45 17.34 9.92
CA ASP A 121 -8.83 17.62 9.53
C ASP A 121 -9.26 16.81 8.29
N LEU A 122 -8.30 16.24 7.56
CA LEU A 122 -8.54 15.38 6.40
C LEU A 122 -8.73 13.91 6.79
N ILE A 123 -8.25 13.47 7.97
CA ILE A 123 -8.26 12.06 8.39
C ILE A 123 -9.64 11.42 8.20
N ARG A 124 -10.69 12.10 8.68
CA ARG A 124 -12.05 11.55 8.63
C ARG A 124 -12.48 11.22 7.20
N GLU A 125 -12.13 12.07 6.25
CA GLU A 125 -12.53 11.90 4.85
C GLU A 125 -11.73 10.78 4.17
N VAL A 126 -10.40 10.75 4.31
CA VAL A 126 -9.58 9.69 3.72
C VAL A 126 -9.81 8.33 4.37
N VAL A 127 -10.00 8.28 5.70
CA VAL A 127 -10.40 7.05 6.38
C VAL A 127 -11.78 6.61 5.90
N GLY A 128 -12.74 7.54 5.77
CA GLY A 128 -14.06 7.24 5.23
C GLY A 128 -14.01 6.62 3.83
N MET A 129 -13.15 7.15 2.95
CA MET A 129 -12.93 6.64 1.61
C MET A 129 -12.42 5.18 1.60
N VAL A 130 -11.51 4.83 2.51
CA VAL A 130 -11.01 3.46 2.66
C VAL A 130 -12.08 2.54 3.25
N VAL A 131 -12.74 2.94 4.33
CA VAL A 131 -13.71 2.11 5.06
C VAL A 131 -14.96 1.85 4.21
N ALA A 132 -15.39 2.81 3.38
CA ALA A 132 -16.49 2.64 2.43
C ALA A 132 -16.26 1.49 1.43
N ASN A 133 -15.00 1.06 1.23
CA ASN A 133 -14.61 -0.06 0.37
C ASN A 133 -14.38 -1.38 1.15
N GLY A 134 -14.83 -1.46 2.41
CA GLY A 134 -14.67 -2.64 3.25
C GLY A 134 -13.21 -2.97 3.56
N LEU A 135 -12.40 -1.92 3.75
CA LEU A 135 -10.96 -2.01 4.05
C LEU A 135 -10.66 -1.35 5.38
N VAL A 136 -9.54 -1.77 5.99
CA VAL A 136 -9.05 -1.15 7.23
C VAL A 136 -8.11 -0.02 6.85
N ALA A 137 -8.41 1.19 7.33
CA ALA A 137 -7.49 2.32 7.24
C ALA A 137 -6.58 2.38 8.46
N LYS A 138 -5.28 2.58 8.24
CA LYS A 138 -4.30 2.92 9.27
C LYS A 138 -3.70 4.28 8.97
N VAL A 139 -3.60 5.12 9.99
CA VAL A 139 -2.96 6.44 9.96
C VAL A 139 -1.78 6.46 10.93
N LYS A 140 -0.89 7.45 10.84
CA LYS A 140 0.27 7.58 11.72
C LYS A 140 -0.18 7.66 13.19
N PRO A 141 0.50 6.95 14.12
CA PRO A 141 1.75 6.21 13.93
C PRO A 141 1.60 4.77 13.41
N ASN A 142 0.37 4.27 13.24
CA ASN A 142 0.10 2.88 12.89
C ASN A 142 0.33 2.55 11.41
N SER A 143 0.51 3.54 10.54
CA SER A 143 0.78 3.36 9.11
C SER A 143 2.28 3.23 8.75
N PHE A 144 3.17 3.11 9.74
CA PHE A 144 4.62 3.21 9.52
C PHE A 144 5.22 2.24 8.50
N ALA A 145 4.70 1.02 8.35
CA ALA A 145 5.34 -0.01 7.53
C ALA A 145 5.37 0.36 6.03
N ALA A 146 4.21 0.67 5.45
CA ALA A 146 4.12 1.10 4.06
C ALA A 146 4.79 2.46 3.83
N SER A 147 4.62 3.40 4.77
CA SER A 147 5.29 4.70 4.71
C SER A 147 6.81 4.57 4.68
N ALA A 148 7.40 3.72 5.53
CA ALA A 148 8.85 3.53 5.57
C ALA A 148 9.40 2.89 4.29
N VAL A 149 8.65 1.97 3.67
CA VAL A 149 9.03 1.42 2.35
C VAL A 149 8.91 2.49 1.28
N ALA A 150 7.81 3.23 1.23
CA ALA A 150 7.63 4.26 0.23
C ALA A 150 8.68 5.37 0.36
N ASP A 151 8.90 5.90 1.56
CA ASP A 151 9.93 6.92 1.90
C ASP A 151 11.33 6.53 1.45
N ARG A 152 11.67 5.22 1.51
CA ARG A 152 12.97 4.70 1.10
C ARG A 152 13.20 4.82 -0.42
N PHE A 153 12.13 4.72 -1.21
CA PHE A 153 12.21 4.74 -2.66
C PHE A 153 11.68 6.04 -3.27
N THR A 154 11.17 6.98 -2.46
CA THR A 154 10.82 8.34 -2.92
C THR A 154 11.97 9.34 -2.83
N LYS A 155 13.05 9.03 -2.08
CA LYS A 155 14.20 9.93 -1.86
C LYS A 155 15.37 9.73 -2.81
#